data_AF-A0A3N4M809-F1
#
_entry.id   AF-A0A3N4M809-F1
#
_cell.length_a   1.000
_cell.length_b   1.000
_cell.length_c   1.000
_cell.angle_alpha   90.00
_cell.angle_beta   90.00
_cell.angle_gamma   90.00
#
_symmetry.space_group_name_H-M   'P 1'
#
loop_
_entity.id
_entity.type
_entity.pdbx_description
1 polymer ?
#
loop_
_entity_poly.entity_id
_entity_poly.type
_entity_poly.pdbx_seq_one_letter_code
_entity_poly.pdbx_strand_id
1 'polypeptide(L)'
;MNHNFMGPYNTLLNYLFPFEEDFVVVPQFKRPEQSKFTTIFIISRDGHPVLFVEVETIRSFSTHFNSDIQMHETFKVLFDDVRVPKLYGISAMGTRICVYTMDRNNGEILPEAIPHSPTRVTDTASAERWRYDIVQPGVEDVVRGIVDES
;
A
#
# COMPACT_ATOMS: atom_id res chain seq x y z
N MET A 1 -19.10 -13.74 0.85
CA MET A 1 -18.94 -12.97 2.10
C MET A 1 -18.13 -11.72 1.76
N ASN A 2 -18.79 -10.54 1.73
CA ASN A 2 -18.15 -9.25 1.47
C ASN A 2 -17.34 -8.87 2.71
N HIS A 3 -16.02 -9.01 2.66
CA HIS A 3 -15.16 -8.48 3.72
C HIS A 3 -14.72 -7.08 3.29
N ASN A 4 -15.52 -6.07 3.65
CA ASN A 4 -15.11 -4.69 3.42
C ASN A 4 -14.09 -4.28 4.50
N PHE A 5 -12.81 -4.24 4.12
CA PHE A 5 -11.72 -3.84 5.01
C PHE A 5 -11.49 -2.32 5.05
N MET A 6 -12.20 -1.53 4.24
CA MET A 6 -12.06 -0.07 4.22
C MET A 6 -12.31 0.56 5.59
N GLY A 7 -13.42 0.21 6.25
CA GLY A 7 -13.79 0.77 7.56
C GLY A 7 -12.72 0.50 8.62
N PRO A 8 -12.31 -0.77 8.83
CA PRO A 8 -11.22 -1.12 9.74
C PRO A 8 -9.91 -0.39 9.43
N TYR A 9 -9.48 -0.33 8.17
CA TYR A 9 -8.24 0.40 7.80
C TYR A 9 -8.37 1.90 8.00
N ASN A 10 -9.53 2.50 7.71
CA ASN A 10 -9.75 3.92 7.98
C ASN A 10 -9.59 4.24 9.48
N THR A 11 -10.19 3.43 10.35
CA THR A 11 -10.04 3.59 11.80
C THR A 11 -8.59 3.39 12.24
N LEU A 12 -7.94 2.32 11.78
CA LEU A 12 -6.55 2.01 12.14
C LEU A 12 -5.60 3.13 11.72
N LEU A 13 -5.69 3.60 10.48
CA LEU A 13 -4.77 4.61 9.95
C LEU A 13 -4.94 5.95 10.66
N ASN A 14 -6.16 6.36 11.02
CA ASN A 14 -6.37 7.57 11.82
C ASN A 14 -5.87 7.43 13.27
N TYR A 15 -5.81 6.21 13.81
CA TYR A 15 -5.20 5.93 15.11
C TYR A 15 -3.66 5.94 15.05
N LEU A 16 -3.08 5.41 13.97
CA LEU A 16 -1.63 5.36 13.79
C LEU A 16 -1.04 6.72 13.40
N PHE A 17 -1.78 7.51 12.61
CA PHE A 17 -1.36 8.79 12.05
C PHE A 17 -2.33 9.89 12.49
N PRO A 18 -2.27 10.30 13.77
CA PRO A 18 -3.19 11.27 14.33
C PRO A 18 -2.92 12.68 13.79
N PHE A 19 -3.98 13.50 13.73
CA PHE A 19 -3.84 14.89 13.26
C PHE A 19 -3.04 15.76 14.22
N GLU A 20 -2.95 15.36 15.49
CA GLU A 20 -2.12 16.01 16.52
C GLU A 20 -0.62 15.94 16.20
N GLU A 21 -0.20 15.03 15.32
CA GLU A 21 1.17 14.89 14.81
C GLU A 21 1.32 15.43 13.37
N ASP A 22 0.37 16.27 12.93
CA ASP A 22 0.30 16.91 11.61
C ASP A 22 0.10 15.94 10.43
N PHE A 23 -0.41 14.74 10.71
CA PHE A 23 -0.83 13.81 9.67
C PHE A 23 -2.22 14.10 9.14
N VAL A 24 -2.39 13.85 7.84
CA VAL A 24 -3.69 13.87 7.16
C VAL A 24 -3.88 12.54 6.45
N VAL A 25 -4.96 11.83 6.77
CA VAL A 25 -5.34 10.56 6.13
C VAL A 25 -6.49 10.81 5.16
N VAL A 26 -6.25 10.62 3.85
CA VAL A 26 -7.24 10.88 2.80
C VAL A 26 -7.57 9.58 2.05
N PRO A 27 -8.82 9.06 2.14
CA PRO A 27 -9.26 7.98 1.28
C PRO A 27 -9.57 8.49 -0.13
N GLN A 28 -8.99 7.84 -1.13
CA GLN A 28 -9.26 8.02 -2.55
C GLN A 28 -9.83 6.75 -3.16
N PHE A 29 -10.88 6.91 -3.96
CA PHE A 29 -11.50 5.81 -4.69
C PHE A 29 -11.04 5.85 -6.14
N LYS A 30 -10.27 4.84 -6.58
CA LYS A 30 -10.00 4.66 -8.01
C LYS A 30 -11.28 4.16 -8.69
N ARG A 31 -11.71 4.85 -9.75
CA ARG A 31 -12.82 4.39 -10.60
C ARG A 31 -12.40 3.08 -11.28
N PRO A 32 -13.28 2.06 -11.34
CA PRO A 32 -12.90 0.78 -11.90
C PRO A 32 -12.81 0.89 -13.43
N GLU A 33 -11.63 0.65 -14.00
CA GLU A 33 -11.58 0.33 -15.43
C GLU A 33 -11.94 -1.14 -15.67
N GLN A 34 -11.63 -2.05 -14.74
CA GLN A 34 -11.80 -3.50 -14.98
C GLN A 34 -12.08 -4.34 -13.71
N SER A 35 -13.18 -4.06 -13.00
CA SER A 35 -13.82 -4.96 -11.99
C SER A 35 -13.22 -5.08 -10.57
N LYS A 36 -12.21 -4.29 -10.17
CA LYS A 36 -11.72 -4.25 -8.78
C LYS A 36 -11.90 -2.85 -8.18
N PHE A 37 -12.50 -2.77 -7.00
CA PHE A 37 -12.46 -1.57 -6.17
C PHE A 37 -11.24 -1.67 -5.25
N THR A 38 -10.31 -0.75 -5.41
CA THR A 38 -9.21 -0.56 -4.46
C THR A 38 -9.41 0.81 -3.82
N THR A 39 -9.48 0.83 -2.48
CA THR A 39 -9.43 2.11 -1.75
C THR A 39 -7.98 2.41 -1.48
N ILE A 40 -7.53 3.61 -1.81
CA ILE A 40 -6.18 4.07 -1.53
C ILE A 40 -6.28 5.09 -0.42
N PHE A 41 -5.60 4.87 0.68
CA PHE A 41 -5.39 5.90 1.68
C PHE A 41 -4.06 6.57 1.39
N ILE A 42 -4.05 7.89 1.25
CA ILE A 42 -2.83 8.68 1.21
C ILE A 42 -2.66 9.32 2.58
N ILE A 43 -1.52 9.07 3.20
CA ILE A 43 -1.10 9.66 4.47
C ILE A 43 -0.05 10.70 4.13
N SER A 44 -0.36 11.95 4.47
CA SER A 44 0.53 13.08 4.23
C SER A 44 0.93 13.74 5.54
N ARG A 45 2.13 14.30 5.57
CA ARG A 45 2.64 15.18 6.64
C ARG A 45 3.10 16.48 5.99
N ASP A 46 2.73 17.62 6.56
CA ASP A 46 3.03 18.95 5.99
C ASP A 46 2.61 19.09 4.51
N GLY A 47 1.51 18.43 4.13
CA GLY A 47 0.99 18.44 2.76
C GLY A 47 1.71 17.51 1.77
N HIS A 48 2.71 16.74 2.20
CA HIS A 48 3.47 15.84 1.33
C HIS A 48 3.20 14.36 1.66
N PRO A 49 3.01 13.48 0.66
CA PRO A 49 2.82 12.06 0.90
C PRO A 49 4.04 11.42 1.57
N VAL A 50 3.81 10.70 2.66
CA VAL A 50 4.84 9.90 3.38
C VAL A 50 4.54 8.41 3.32
N LEU A 51 3.26 8.05 3.21
CA LEU A 51 2.79 6.67 3.11
C LEU A 51 1.51 6.63 2.27
N PHE A 52 1.32 5.55 1.51
CA PHE A 52 0.01 5.20 0.99
C PHE A 52 -0.35 3.73 1.28
N VAL A 53 -1.64 3.44 1.40
CA VAL A 53 -2.15 2.09 1.66
C VAL A 53 -3.23 1.74 0.66
N GLU A 54 -3.00 0.72 -0.16
CA GLU A 54 -3.99 0.17 -1.08
C GLU A 54 -4.72 -1.01 -0.43
N VAL A 55 -6.02 -0.87 -0.19
CA VAL A 55 -6.86 -1.91 0.42
C VAL A 55 -7.75 -2.54 -0.65
N GLU A 56 -7.52 -3.82 -0.92
CA GLU A 56 -8.32 -4.59 -1.86
C GLU A 56 -9.64 -5.06 -1.26
N THR A 57 -10.75 -4.79 -1.97
CA THR A 57 -12.09 -5.13 -1.50
C THR A 57 -12.57 -6.54 -1.92
N ILE A 58 -12.01 -7.12 -2.98
CA ILE A 58 -12.44 -8.42 -3.53
C ILE A 58 -11.22 -9.32 -3.76
N ARG A 59 -11.19 -10.46 -3.05
CA ARG A 59 -10.21 -11.53 -3.26
C ARG A 59 -10.50 -12.24 -4.59
N SER A 60 -9.75 -11.90 -5.63
CA SER A 60 -9.69 -12.69 -6.88
C SER A 60 -8.41 -13.52 -6.90
N PHE A 61 -8.36 -14.60 -7.69
CA PHE A 61 -7.18 -15.49 -7.77
C PHE A 61 -5.97 -14.87 -8.49
N SER A 62 -6.14 -13.75 -9.18
CA SER A 62 -5.06 -13.02 -9.89
C SER A 62 -4.52 -11.82 -9.10
N THR A 63 -4.66 -11.81 -7.77
CA THR A 63 -4.47 -10.61 -6.94
C THR A 63 -3.02 -10.18 -6.77
N HIS A 64 -2.07 -11.08 -6.55
CA HIS A 64 -0.70 -10.66 -6.22
C HIS A 64 -0.01 -9.89 -7.36
N PHE A 65 -0.02 -10.42 -8.58
CA PHE A 65 0.51 -9.73 -9.77
C PHE A 65 -0.11 -8.35 -9.99
N ASN A 66 -1.45 -8.33 -10.03
CA ASN A 66 -2.17 -7.12 -10.39
C ASN A 66 -2.01 -6.04 -9.33
N SER A 67 -1.92 -6.44 -8.06
CA SER A 67 -1.69 -5.51 -6.96
C SER A 67 -0.25 -5.02 -6.94
N ASP A 68 0.71 -5.85 -7.30
CA ASP A 68 2.10 -5.42 -7.51
C ASP A 68 2.23 -4.39 -8.63
N ILE A 69 1.56 -4.60 -9.77
CA ILE A 69 1.44 -3.60 -10.84
C ILE A 69 0.81 -2.32 -10.29
N GLN A 70 -0.31 -2.45 -9.57
CA GLN A 70 -1.04 -1.29 -9.06
C GLN A 70 -0.18 -0.47 -8.08
N MET A 71 0.56 -1.13 -7.19
CA MET A 71 1.49 -0.48 -6.27
C MET A 71 2.55 0.32 -7.03
N HIS A 72 3.21 -0.28 -8.04
CA HIS A 72 4.21 0.41 -8.86
C HIS A 72 3.63 1.61 -9.62
N GLU A 73 2.43 1.50 -10.17
CA GLU A 73 1.76 2.63 -10.82
C GLU A 73 1.41 3.74 -9.83
N THR A 74 0.98 3.40 -8.61
CA THR A 74 0.70 4.41 -7.58
C THR A 74 1.96 5.15 -7.14
N PHE A 75 3.10 4.47 -7.00
CA PHE A 75 4.39 5.14 -6.78
C PHE A 75 4.73 6.14 -7.89
N LYS A 76 4.57 5.74 -9.16
CA LYS A 76 4.84 6.64 -10.30
C LYS A 76 3.93 7.86 -10.29
N VAL A 77 2.66 7.70 -9.95
CA VAL A 77 1.70 8.82 -9.86
C VAL A 77 2.07 9.79 -8.74
N LEU A 78 2.55 9.28 -7.60
CA LEU A 78 2.89 10.11 -6.44
C LEU A 78 4.31 10.71 -6.51
N PHE A 79 5.17 10.23 -7.41
CA PHE A 79 6.60 10.53 -7.42
C PHE A 79 6.92 12.04 -7.37
N ASP A 80 6.21 12.86 -8.15
CA ASP A 80 6.45 14.30 -8.23
C ASP A 80 6.03 15.06 -6.97
N ASP A 81 5.11 14.50 -6.18
CA ASP A 81 4.60 15.10 -4.95
C ASP A 81 5.44 14.70 -3.70
N VAL A 82 6.27 13.67 -3.81
CA VAL A 82 7.13 13.18 -2.72
C VAL A 82 8.30 14.13 -2.47
N ARG A 83 8.42 14.60 -1.22
CA ARG A 83 9.55 15.42 -0.73
C ARG A 83 10.43 14.73 0.30
N VAL A 84 9.98 13.61 0.83
CA VAL A 84 10.75 12.78 1.76
C VAL A 84 11.75 11.91 1.00
N PRO A 85 12.89 11.51 1.60
CA PRO A 85 13.88 10.67 0.94
C PRO A 85 13.32 9.31 0.51
N LYS A 86 12.29 8.82 1.21
CA LYS A 86 11.71 7.51 0.99
C LYS A 86 10.19 7.58 1.14
N LEU A 87 9.45 7.18 0.10
CA LEU A 87 8.01 6.99 0.18
C LEU A 87 7.70 5.54 0.50
N TYR A 88 6.77 5.30 1.41
CA TYR A 88 6.30 3.95 1.72
C TYR A 88 4.95 3.66 1.09
N GLY A 89 4.74 2.40 0.74
CA GLY A 89 3.48 1.88 0.20
C GLY A 89 3.10 0.58 0.89
N ILE A 90 1.83 0.37 1.20
CA ILE A 90 1.33 -0.89 1.76
C ILE A 90 0.22 -1.44 0.87
N SER A 91 0.39 -2.65 0.35
CA SER A 91 -0.68 -3.41 -0.29
C SER A 91 -1.35 -4.31 0.75
N ALA A 92 -2.64 -4.11 0.99
CA ALA A 92 -3.44 -4.84 1.97
C ALA A 92 -4.49 -5.73 1.30
N MET A 93 -4.37 -7.03 1.55
CA MET A 93 -5.32 -8.07 1.16
C MET A 93 -6.00 -8.65 2.40
N GLY A 94 -7.10 -8.03 2.82
CA GLY A 94 -7.68 -8.31 4.11
C GLY A 94 -6.74 -7.87 5.23
N THR A 95 -6.36 -8.78 6.13
CA THR A 95 -5.39 -8.47 7.18
C THR A 95 -3.94 -8.65 6.72
N ARG A 96 -3.71 -9.31 5.58
CA ARG A 96 -2.36 -9.57 5.08
C ARG A 96 -1.82 -8.37 4.33
N ILE A 97 -0.59 -7.98 4.65
CA ILE A 97 0.06 -6.81 4.05
C ILE A 97 1.39 -7.16 3.39
N CYS A 98 1.70 -6.40 2.34
CA CYS A 98 3.03 -6.31 1.75
C CYS A 98 3.49 -4.85 1.82
N VAL A 99 4.73 -4.63 2.25
CA VAL A 99 5.33 -3.29 2.39
C VAL A 99 6.27 -3.05 1.22
N TYR A 100 6.12 -1.88 0.61
CA TYR A 100 6.93 -1.37 -0.48
C TYR A 100 7.61 -0.07 -0.03
N THR A 101 8.74 0.24 -0.66
CA THR A 101 9.47 1.49 -0.48
C THR A 101 9.91 2.03 -1.83
N MET A 102 9.96 3.35 -1.96
CA MET A 102 10.58 4.01 -3.11
C MET A 102 11.61 5.03 -2.63
N ASP A 103 12.84 4.93 -3.13
CA ASP A 103 13.88 5.95 -2.90
C ASP A 103 13.67 7.13 -3.87
N ARG A 104 13.61 8.34 -3.31
CA ARG A 104 13.31 9.55 -4.08
C ARG A 104 14.44 9.99 -5.02
N ASN A 105 15.69 9.63 -4.73
CA ASN A 105 16.86 10.07 -5.48
C ASN A 105 17.00 9.30 -6.80
N ASN A 106 16.73 7.99 -6.78
CA ASN A 106 16.89 7.13 -7.95
C ASN A 106 15.56 6.58 -8.50
N GLY A 107 14.45 6.73 -7.77
CA GLY A 107 13.14 6.20 -8.14
C GLY A 107 13.01 4.67 -8.01
N GLU A 108 13.96 4.02 -7.34
CA GLU A 108 13.96 2.58 -7.14
C GLU A 108 12.84 2.16 -6.21
N ILE A 109 12.02 1.22 -6.66
CA ILE A 109 10.90 0.67 -5.90
C ILE A 109 11.26 -0.75 -5.47
N LEU A 110 11.12 -1.03 -4.18
CA LEU A 110 11.30 -2.35 -3.59
C LEU A 110 10.00 -2.81 -2.93
N PRO A 111 9.67 -4.12 -2.98
CA PRO A 111 10.33 -5.14 -3.79
C PRO A 111 10.18 -4.88 -5.29
N GLU A 112 11.13 -5.40 -6.09
CA GLU A 112 11.06 -5.31 -7.55
C GLU A 112 9.76 -5.89 -8.11
N ALA A 113 9.28 -5.29 -9.19
CA ALA A 113 8.09 -5.71 -9.91
C ALA A 113 8.14 -7.19 -10.26
N ILE A 114 7.01 -7.86 -10.08
CA ILE A 114 6.91 -9.30 -10.36
C ILE A 114 7.06 -9.51 -11.88
N PRO A 115 7.98 -10.37 -12.34
CA PRO A 115 8.17 -10.59 -13.78
C PRO A 115 6.93 -11.22 -14.41
N HIS A 116 6.46 -10.62 -15.51
CA HIS A 116 5.36 -11.20 -16.28
C HIS A 116 5.81 -12.49 -17.00
N SER A 117 5.10 -13.61 -16.77
CA SER A 117 5.33 -14.85 -17.51
C SER A 117 4.34 -14.95 -18.69
N PRO A 118 4.80 -14.97 -19.95
CA PRO A 118 3.89 -15.07 -21.11
C PRO A 118 3.25 -16.45 -21.25
N THR A 119 3.69 -17.45 -20.48
CA THR A 119 3.28 -18.86 -20.61
C THR A 119 2.57 -19.44 -19.39
N ARG A 120 2.45 -18.67 -18.29
CA ARG A 120 1.80 -19.12 -17.05
C ARG A 120 0.71 -18.14 -16.64
N VAL A 121 -0.49 -18.67 -16.38
CA VAL A 121 -1.64 -17.91 -15.85
C VAL A 121 -1.48 -17.64 -14.35
N THR A 122 -0.86 -18.59 -13.64
CA THR A 122 -0.54 -18.44 -12.22
C THR A 122 0.79 -17.72 -12.08
N ASP A 123 0.69 -16.49 -11.61
CA ASP A 123 1.83 -15.66 -11.24
C ASP A 123 2.65 -16.34 -10.13
N THR A 124 3.97 -16.38 -10.31
CA THR A 124 4.97 -16.90 -9.36
C THR A 124 5.34 -15.89 -8.28
N ALA A 125 4.48 -14.90 -8.02
CA ALA A 125 4.57 -14.09 -6.82
C ALA A 125 4.59 -15.00 -5.59
N SER A 126 5.71 -15.03 -4.87
CA SER A 126 5.78 -15.78 -3.62
C SER A 126 4.72 -15.20 -2.68
N ALA A 127 3.80 -16.04 -2.20
CA ALA A 127 2.83 -15.70 -1.15
C ALA A 127 3.52 -15.10 0.10
N GLU A 128 4.83 -15.27 0.23
CA GLU A 128 5.67 -14.66 1.26
C GLU A 128 5.66 -13.13 1.25
N ARG A 129 5.40 -12.47 0.11
CA ARG A 129 5.34 -10.99 0.06
C ARG A 129 4.19 -10.43 0.92
N TRP A 130 3.06 -11.13 0.99
CA TRP A 130 1.91 -10.81 1.84
C TRP A 130 1.86 -11.68 3.11
N ARG A 131 3.01 -11.91 3.74
CA ARG A 131 3.10 -12.76 4.94
C ARG A 131 2.74 -12.07 6.24
N TYR A 132 2.86 -10.74 6.30
CA TYR A 132 2.63 -9.99 7.51
C TYR A 132 1.14 -9.84 7.74
N ASP A 133 0.68 -10.06 8.96
CA ASP A 133 -0.69 -9.77 9.36
C ASP A 133 -0.70 -8.44 10.13
N ILE A 134 -1.51 -7.47 9.70
CA ILE A 134 -1.60 -6.14 10.31
C ILE A 134 -2.01 -6.20 11.79
N VAL A 135 -2.69 -7.27 12.22
CA VAL A 135 -3.06 -7.45 13.65
C VAL A 135 -2.01 -8.21 14.45
N GLN A 136 -0.90 -8.62 13.82
CA GLN A 136 0.19 -9.30 14.52
C GLN A 136 0.95 -8.30 15.41
N PRO A 137 1.28 -8.67 16.66
CA PRO A 137 2.13 -7.86 17.52
C PRO A 137 3.45 -7.49 16.84
N GLY A 138 3.86 -6.22 16.93
CA GLY A 138 5.09 -5.69 16.33
C GLY A 138 4.92 -5.16 14.89
N VAL A 139 3.83 -5.47 14.18
CA VAL A 139 3.56 -4.86 12.86
C VAL A 139 3.15 -3.39 13.01
N GLU A 140 2.47 -3.04 14.12
CA GLU A 140 2.23 -1.63 14.47
C GLU A 140 3.55 -0.86 14.59
N ASP A 141 4.55 -1.40 15.29
CA ASP A 141 5.85 -0.74 15.45
C ASP A 141 6.57 -0.57 14.09
N VAL A 142 6.42 -1.53 13.17
CA VAL A 142 6.92 -1.39 11.79
C VAL A 142 6.20 -0.25 11.07
N VAL A 143 4.86 -0.19 11.14
CA VAL A 143 4.08 0.86 10.47
C VAL A 143 4.33 2.25 11.07
N ARG A 144 4.60 2.33 12.37
CA ARG A 144 5.01 3.58 13.02
C ARG A 144 6.44 3.98 12.66
N GLY A 145 7.38 3.03 12.71
CA GLY A 145 8.79 3.29 12.36
C GLY A 145 9.01 3.70 10.90
N ILE A 146 8.10 3.32 10.00
CA ILE A 146 8.06 3.80 8.61
C ILE A 146 8.00 5.34 8.54
N VAL A 147 7.32 5.99 9.48
CA VAL A 147 7.05 7.42 9.44
C VAL A 147 8.05 8.24 10.27
N ASP A 148 8.70 7.63 11.26
CA ASP A 148 9.80 8.29 12.01
C ASP A 148 11.04 8.54 11.12
N GLU A 149 11.20 7.80 10.02
CA GLU A 149 12.27 8.00 9.02
C GLU A 149 11.93 9.04 7.94
N SER A 150 10.71 9.59 7.95
CA SER A 150 10.14 10.45 6.89
C SER A 150 10.23 11.95 7.18
#